data_AF-A0A1A6H1K0-F1
#
_entry.id   AF-A0A1A6H1K0-F1
#
_cell.length_a   1.000
_cell.length_b   1.000
_cell.length_c   1.000
_cell.angle_alpha   90.00
_cell.angle_beta   90.00
_cell.angle_gamma   90.00
#
_symmetry.space_group_name_H-M   'P 1'
#
loop_
_entity.id
_entity.type
_entity.pdbx_description
1 polymer ?
#
loop_
_entity_poly.entity_id
_entity_poly.type
_entity_poly.pdbx_seq_one_letter_code
_entity_poly.pdbx_strand_id
1 'polypeptide(L)' 'MANNGPNTNGSQFFITYGKQPHLDMKYTVFGKVIDGLETLDELEKLPVNEKTYRPLNDVHIKDITIHANPFAQ' A
#
# COMPACT_ATOMS: atom_id res chain seq x y z
N MET A 1 7.21 -1.48 0.95
CA MET A 1 7.53 -0.05 1.18
C MET A 1 7.96 0.55 -0.14
N ALA A 2 7.44 1.71 -0.55
CA ALA A 2 7.96 2.41 -1.73
C ALA A 2 9.27 3.11 -1.38
N ASN A 3 10.21 3.19 -2.34
CA ASN A 3 11.54 3.75 -2.13
C ASN A 3 12.15 4.28 -3.45
N ASN A 4 13.25 5.01 -3.34
CA ASN A 4 14.07 5.52 -4.44
C ASN A 4 15.44 4.80 -4.50
N GLY A 5 15.49 3.51 -4.16
CA GLY A 5 16.72 2.72 -4.11
C GLY A 5 17.08 2.21 -2.70
N PRO A 6 18.22 1.51 -2.57
CA PRO A 6 18.61 0.86 -1.30
C PRO A 6 18.63 1.84 -0.13
N ASN A 7 18.03 1.45 0.99
CA ASN A 7 17.98 2.22 2.24
C ASN A 7 17.33 3.61 2.15
N THR A 8 16.41 3.81 1.20
CA THR A 8 15.65 5.09 1.04
C THR A 8 14.17 4.97 1.40
N ASN A 9 13.83 4.04 2.30
CA ASN A 9 12.45 3.88 2.77
C ASN A 9 12.01 5.14 3.53
N GLY A 10 10.86 5.71 3.13
CA GLY A 10 10.18 6.79 3.85
C GLY A 10 8.87 6.30 4.45
N SER A 11 7.81 7.10 4.35
CA SER A 11 6.46 6.73 4.81
C SER A 11 5.57 6.14 3.71
N GLN A 12 5.97 6.22 2.45
CA GLN A 12 5.16 5.72 1.34
C GLN A 12 5.13 4.18 1.32
N PHE A 13 3.94 3.61 1.24
CA PHE A 13 3.72 2.18 1.12
C PHE A 13 2.71 1.90 0.00
N PHE A 14 2.62 0.63 -0.40
CA PHE A 14 1.68 0.13 -1.37
C PHE A 14 1.21 -1.27 -0.96
N ILE A 15 0.04 -1.65 -1.46
CA ILE A 15 -0.56 -2.98 -1.29
C ILE A 15 -0.61 -3.62 -2.67
N THR A 16 -0.27 -4.90 -2.77
CA THR A 16 -0.30 -5.64 -4.03
C THR A 16 -1.66 -6.29 -4.26
N TYR A 17 -2.27 -6.08 -5.42
CA TYR A 17 -3.49 -6.81 -5.83
C TYR A 17 -3.20 -8.24 -6.33
N GLY A 18 -1.94 -8.57 -6.60
CA GLY A 18 -1.53 -9.89 -7.07
C GLY A 18 -0.05 -10.17 -6.83
N LYS A 19 0.42 -11.35 -7.25
CA LYS A 19 1.84 -11.75 -7.09
C LYS A 19 2.75 -10.83 -7.92
N GLN A 20 3.80 -10.30 -7.30
CA GLN A 20 4.78 -9.43 -7.96
C GLN A 20 6.23 -9.87 -7.66
N PRO A 21 6.70 -11.04 -8.16
CA PRO A 21 8.01 -11.60 -7.80
C PRO A 21 9.20 -10.70 -8.16
N HIS A 22 9.04 -9.81 -9.14
CA HIS A 22 10.11 -8.90 -9.57
C HIS A 22 10.40 -7.77 -8.56
N LEU A 23 9.54 -7.60 -7.54
CA LEU A 23 9.69 -6.66 -6.44
C LEU A 23 10.45 -7.26 -5.26
N ASP A 24 10.63 -8.59 -5.24
CA ASP A 24 11.32 -9.30 -4.18
C ASP A 24 12.74 -8.77 -3.99
N MET A 25 13.19 -8.69 -2.74
CA MET A 25 14.49 -8.15 -2.32
C MET A 25 14.73 -6.66 -2.67
N LYS A 26 13.79 -5.97 -3.31
CA LYS A 26 13.88 -4.53 -3.64
C LYS A 26 13.02 -3.65 -2.73
N TYR A 27 11.88 -4.17 -2.30
CA TYR A 27 10.92 -3.44 -1.48
C TYR A 27 10.60 -4.23 -0.22
N THR A 28 10.82 -3.61 0.95
CA THR A 28 10.56 -4.26 2.24
C THR A 28 9.08 -4.57 2.41
N VAL A 29 8.76 -5.85 2.61
CA VAL A 29 7.42 -6.32 3.03
C VAL A 29 7.37 -6.26 4.56
N PHE A 30 6.36 -5.57 5.11
CA PHE A 30 6.23 -5.36 6.55
C PHE A 30 4.86 -5.78 7.12
N GLY A 31 3.94 -6.25 6.26
CA GLY A 31 2.61 -6.65 6.67
C GLY A 31 1.85 -7.30 5.52
N LYS A 32 0.67 -7.86 5.86
CA LYS A 32 -0.30 -8.37 4.90
C LYS A 32 -1.69 -7.90 5.31
N VAL A 33 -2.54 -7.63 4.32
CA VAL A 33 -3.96 -7.40 4.56
C VAL A 33 -4.58 -8.73 4.98
N ILE A 34 -5.33 -8.72 6.09
CA ILE A 34 -5.98 -9.90 6.65
C ILE A 34 -7.51 -9.83 6.62
N ASP A 35 -8.06 -8.64 6.35
CA ASP A 35 -9.48 -8.33 6.31
C ASP A 35 -9.73 -7.13 5.38
N GLY A 36 -10.95 -6.97 4.87
CA GLY A 36 -11.34 -5.87 3.98
C GLY A 36 -10.84 -5.99 2.53
N LEU A 37 -10.70 -7.22 2.00
CA LEU A 37 -10.26 -7.45 0.62
C LEU A 37 -11.24 -6.87 -0.41
N GLU A 38 -12.53 -6.83 -0.10
CA GLU A 38 -13.55 -6.19 -0.93
C GLU A 38 -13.29 -4.69 -1.12
N THR A 39 -12.74 -4.01 -0.11
CA THR A 39 -12.34 -2.60 -0.23
C THR A 39 -11.18 -2.46 -1.22
N LEU A 40 -10.23 -3.40 -1.20
CA LEU A 40 -9.15 -3.42 -2.20
C LEU A 40 -9.70 -3.66 -3.61
N ASP A 41 -10.65 -4.59 -3.78
CA ASP A 41 -11.29 -4.85 -5.07
C ASP A 41 -12.05 -3.62 -5.61
N GLU A 42 -12.64 -2.80 -4.74
CA GLU A 42 -13.27 -1.54 -5.12
C GLU A 42 -12.23 -0.48 -5.51
N LEU A 43 -11.13 -0.37 -4.77
CA LEU A 43 -10.03 0.55 -5.07
C LEU A 43 -9.35 0.21 -6.40
N GLU A 44 -9.22 -1.06 -6.76
CA GLU A 44 -8.64 -1.51 -8.03
C GLU A 44 -9.48 -1.06 -9.24
N LYS A 45 -10.82 -0.97 -9.08
CA LYS A 45 -11.76 -0.60 -10.16
C LYS A 45 -11.90 0.91 -10.37
N LEU A 46 -11.27 1.73 -9.53
CA LEU A 46 -11.40 3.18 -9.65
C LEU A 46 -10.83 3.67 -10.99
N PRO A 47 -11.55 4.56 -11.70
CA PRO A 47 -11.01 5.13 -12.92
C PRO A 47 -9.81 6.01 -12.57
N VAL A 48 -8.76 5.92 -13.39
CA VAL A 48 -7.51 6.66 -13.22
C VAL A 48 -7.27 7.59 -14.40
N ASN A 49 -6.51 8.65 -14.15
CA ASN A 49 -5.96 9.46 -15.22
C ASN A 49 -4.94 8.64 -16.02
N GLU A 50 -5.10 8.55 -17.33
CA GLU A 50 -4.25 7.72 -18.21
C GLU A 50 -2.77 8.13 -18.22
N LYS A 51 -2.45 9.40 -17.91
CA LYS A 51 -1.07 9.91 -17.94
C LYS A 51 -0.38 9.79 -16.59
N THR A 52 -1.09 10.07 -15.50
CA THR A 52 -0.51 10.11 -14.14
C THR A 52 -0.78 8.85 -13.33
N TYR A 53 -1.68 7.98 -13.80
CA TYR A 53 -2.19 6.80 -13.08
C TYR A 53 -2.74 7.11 -11.68
N ARG A 54 -3.12 8.38 -11.44
CA ARG A 54 -3.82 8.78 -10.21
C ARG A 54 -5.31 8.55 -10.37
N PRO A 55 -6.02 8.06 -9.34
CA PRO A 55 -7.48 8.00 -9.33
C PRO A 55 -8.11 9.35 -9.72
N LEU A 56 -9.19 9.33 -10.49
CA LEU A 56 -9.91 10.56 -10.88
C LEU A 56 -10.63 11.19 -9.69
N ASN A 57 -11.06 10.37 -8.74
CA ASN A 57 -11.61 10.79 -7.46
C ASN A 57 -10.60 10.48 -6.37
N ASP A 58 -10.30 11.45 -5.52
CA ASP A 58 -9.33 11.28 -4.45
C ASP A 58 -9.82 10.28 -3.40
N VAL A 59 -8.88 9.44 -2.96
CA VAL A 59 -9.07 8.46 -1.88
C VAL A 59 -8.15 8.82 -0.73
N HIS A 60 -8.70 8.91 0.47
CA HIS A 60 -7.96 9.33 1.66
C HIS A 60 -8.10 8.30 2.79
N ILE A 61 -6.99 8.04 3.46
CA ILE A 61 -6.99 7.40 4.78
C ILE A 61 -7.52 8.44 5.77
N LYS A 62 -8.66 8.14 6.41
CA LYS A 62 -9.29 9.07 7.36
C LYS A 62 -8.68 8.98 8.76
N ASP A 63 -8.45 7.76 9.22
CA ASP A 63 -7.91 7.46 10.53
C ASP A 63 -7.16 6.13 10.51
N ILE A 64 -6.30 5.89 11.50
CA ILE A 64 -5.55 4.64 11.66
C ILE A 64 -5.62 4.23 13.13
N THR A 65 -6.21 3.06 13.38
CA THR A 65 -6.23 2.45 14.72
C THR A 65 -5.17 1.36 14.83
N ILE A 66 -4.30 1.46 15.84
CA ILE A 66 -3.29 0.44 16.15
C ILE A 66 -3.84 -0.46 17.26
N HIS A 67 -4.28 -1.67 16.90
CA HIS A 67 -4.88 -2.61 17.86
C HIS A 67 -3.87 -3.24 18.82
N ALA A 68 -2.63 -3.44 18.37
CA ALA A 68 -1.54 -3.95 19.17
C ALA A 68 -0.24 -3.25 18.78
N ASN A 69 0.42 -2.61 19.73
CA ASN A 69 1.75 -2.06 19.56
C ASN A 69 2.77 -2.97 20.26
N PRO A 70 3.46 -3.87 19.54
CA PRO A 70 4.39 -4.83 20.14
C PRO A 70 5.67 -4.17 20.70
N PHE A 71 5.84 -2.86 20.49
CA PHE A 71 6.98 -2.08 20.98
C PHE A 71 6.60 -1.12 22.12
N ALA A 72 5.31 -1.02 22.47
CA ALA A 72 4.92 -0.25 23.65
C ALA A 72 5.43 -0.96 24.91
N GLN A 73 6.09 -0.20 25.79
CA GLN A 73 6.41 -0.64 27.16
C GLN A 73 5.17 -0.54 28.05
#